data_AF-A0A6A7SIW6-F1
#
_entry.id   AF-A0A6A7SIW6-F1
#
_cell.length_a   1.000
_cell.length_b   1.000
_cell.length_c   1.000
_cell.angle_alpha   90.00
_cell.angle_beta   90.00
_cell.angle_gamma   90.00
#
_symmetry.space_group_name_H-M   'P 1'
#
loop_
_entity.id
_entity.type
_entity.pdbx_description
1 polymer ?
#
loop_
_entity_poly.entity_id
_entity_poly.type
_entity_poly.pdbx_seq_one_letter_code
_entity_poly.pdbx_strand_id
1 'polypeptide(L)'
;MGAAEFCWHAAREYTLERRQFGRPLAATQLVQKKLADMQTEITLGLQAALRVGRMMDEGTWAPEGVSLIKRNNVGKALDVARQSRDMHGGNGISEEYHVMRHMANLETVNTYEGTHDVHALILGRAQTGIQAFTG
;
A
#
# COMPACT_ATOMS: atom_id res chain seq x y z
N MET A 1 -3.31 -3.71 -3.81
CA MET A 1 -4.33 -3.40 -2.80
C MET A 1 -4.75 -4.61 -1.97
N GLY A 2 -5.06 -5.76 -2.57
CA GLY A 2 -5.40 -6.99 -1.80
C GLY A 2 -4.39 -7.37 -0.70
N ALA A 3 -3.07 -7.30 -0.97
CA ALA A 3 -2.05 -7.53 0.06
C ALA A 3 -2.09 -6.50 1.21
N ALA A 4 -2.47 -5.25 0.91
CA ALA A 4 -2.62 -4.20 1.92
C ALA A 4 -3.88 -4.45 2.77
N GLU A 5 -5.00 -4.86 2.15
CA GLU A 5 -6.22 -5.26 2.86
C GLU A 5 -5.96 -6.42 3.81
N PHE A 6 -5.23 -7.44 3.37
CA PHE A 6 -4.79 -8.53 4.24
C PHE A 6 -4.02 -8.01 5.45
N CYS A 7 -2.99 -7.18 5.22
CA CYS A 7 -2.15 -6.64 6.30
C CYS A 7 -2.94 -5.75 7.25
N TRP A 8 -3.88 -4.95 6.74
CA TRP A 8 -4.74 -4.10 7.56
C TRP A 8 -5.67 -4.93 8.45
N HIS A 9 -6.34 -5.92 7.87
CA HIS A 9 -7.27 -6.77 8.63
C HIS A 9 -6.54 -7.60 9.69
N ALA A 10 -5.38 -8.17 9.35
CA ALA A 10 -4.54 -8.88 10.32
C ALA A 10 -4.12 -7.97 11.50
N ALA A 11 -3.66 -6.75 11.21
CA ALA A 11 -3.29 -5.78 12.26
C ALA A 11 -4.49 -5.36 13.12
N ARG A 12 -5.66 -5.16 12.49
CA ARG A 12 -6.90 -4.82 13.21
C ARG A 12 -7.30 -5.94 14.16
N GLU A 13 -7.36 -7.18 13.68
CA GLU A 13 -7.72 -8.35 14.48
C GLU A 13 -6.72 -8.55 15.64
N TYR A 14 -5.42 -8.58 15.33
CA TYR A 14 -4.37 -8.72 16.34
C TYR A 14 -4.47 -7.66 17.44
N THR A 15 -4.69 -6.39 17.08
CA THR A 15 -4.75 -5.31 18.07
C THR A 15 -6.04 -5.28 18.88
N LEU A 16 -7.12 -5.89 18.41
CA LEU A 16 -8.35 -6.09 19.18
C LEU A 16 -8.18 -7.22 20.21
N GLU A 17 -7.48 -8.30 19.85
CA GLU A 17 -7.28 -9.47 20.71
C GLU A 17 -6.16 -9.27 21.72
N ARG A 18 -5.01 -8.74 21.28
CA ARG A 18 -3.82 -8.58 22.12
C ARG A 18 -4.06 -7.48 23.15
N ARG A 19 -3.80 -7.80 24.42
CA ARG A 19 -3.91 -6.86 25.55
C ARG A 19 -2.55 -6.45 26.09
N GLN A 20 -2.41 -5.17 26.41
CA GLN A 20 -1.26 -4.60 27.12
C GLN A 20 -1.77 -3.54 28.09
N PHE A 21 -1.18 -3.45 29.29
CA PHE A 21 -1.63 -2.55 30.35
C PHE A 21 -3.13 -2.69 30.66
N GLY A 22 -3.63 -3.94 30.68
CA GLY A 22 -5.02 -4.27 31.05
C GLY A 22 -6.08 -4.00 29.98
N ARG A 23 -5.72 -3.53 28.78
CA ARG A 23 -6.67 -3.19 27.71
C ARG A 23 -6.19 -3.64 26.32
N PRO A 24 -7.07 -3.78 25.32
CA PRO A 24 -6.66 -4.07 23.94
C PRO A 24 -5.67 -3.04 23.40
N LEU A 25 -4.73 -3.45 22.55
CA LEU A 25 -3.81 -2.53 21.87
C LEU A 25 -4.58 -1.49 21.04
N ALA A 26 -5.71 -1.88 20.45
CA ALA A 26 -6.62 -1.01 19.69
C ALA A 26 -7.23 0.14 20.52
N ALA A 27 -7.11 0.13 21.85
CA ALA A 27 -7.48 1.26 22.71
C ALA A 27 -6.41 2.37 22.75
N THR A 28 -5.29 2.22 22.03
CA THR A 28 -4.20 3.19 21.97
C THR A 28 -4.38 4.12 20.76
N GLN A 29 -4.34 5.44 20.96
CA GLN A 29 -4.55 6.44 19.90
C GLN A 29 -3.63 6.23 18.69
N LEU A 30 -2.34 5.92 18.93
CA LEU A 30 -1.38 5.68 17.86
C LEU A 30 -1.71 4.43 17.03
N VAL A 31 -2.29 3.39 17.64
CA VAL A 31 -2.79 2.21 16.91
C VAL A 31 -3.98 2.59 16.03
N GLN A 32 -4.93 3.35 16.59
CA GLN A 32 -6.11 3.79 15.82
C GLN A 32 -5.73 4.72 14.65
N LYS A 33 -4.76 5.62 14.84
CA LYS A 33 -4.24 6.45 13.76
C LYS A 33 -3.70 5.57 12.61
N LYS A 34 -2.86 4.58 12.92
CA LYS A 34 -2.33 3.66 11.90
C LYS A 34 -3.45 2.92 11.17
N LEU A 35 -4.47 2.42 11.87
CA LEU A 35 -5.63 1.77 11.25
C LEU A 35 -6.43 2.74 10.35
N ALA A 36 -6.56 4.01 10.75
CA ALA A 36 -7.22 5.03 9.94
C ALA A 36 -6.43 5.37 8.66
N ASP A 37 -5.10 5.49 8.77
CA ASP A 37 -4.23 5.70 7.62
C ASP A 37 -4.35 4.51 6.63
N MET A 38 -4.31 3.27 7.14
CA MET A 38 -4.48 2.05 6.32
C MET A 38 -5.81 2.05 5.56
N GLN A 39 -6.92 2.29 6.25
CA GLN A 39 -8.26 2.33 5.64
C GLN A 39 -8.35 3.39 4.55
N THR A 40 -7.82 4.58 4.82
CA THR A 40 -7.87 5.73 3.91
C THR A 40 -7.14 5.41 2.61
N GLU A 41 -5.88 5.00 2.71
CA GLU A 41 -5.03 4.73 1.56
C GLU A 41 -5.54 3.53 0.74
N ILE A 42 -6.08 2.51 1.42
CA ILE A 42 -6.68 1.35 0.75
C ILE A 42 -7.89 1.77 -0.07
N THR A 43 -8.79 2.53 0.54
CA THR A 43 -10.03 2.97 -0.09
C THR A 43 -9.74 3.86 -1.30
N LEU A 44 -8.83 4.83 -1.16
CA LEU A 44 -8.43 5.69 -2.26
C LEU A 44 -7.78 4.90 -3.41
N GLY A 45 -6.88 3.97 -3.09
CA GLY A 45 -6.20 3.15 -4.09
C GLY A 45 -7.15 2.24 -4.88
N LEU A 46 -8.18 1.69 -4.22
CA LEU A 46 -9.22 0.89 -4.88
C LEU A 46 -10.09 1.73 -5.83
N GLN A 47 -10.48 2.94 -5.42
CA GLN A 47 -11.25 3.84 -6.30
C GLN A 47 -10.43 4.29 -7.52
N ALA A 48 -9.13 4.58 -7.33
CA ALA A 48 -8.24 4.92 -8.43
C ALA A 48 -8.10 3.74 -9.42
N ALA A 49 -7.91 2.52 -8.91
CA ALA A 49 -7.82 1.31 -9.76
C ALA A 49 -9.14 1.05 -10.50
N LEU A 50 -10.28 1.19 -9.83
CA LEU A 50 -11.60 1.06 -10.45
C LEU A 50 -11.78 2.05 -11.59
N ARG A 51 -11.44 3.34 -11.37
CA ARG A 51 -11.58 4.35 -12.42
C ARG A 51 -10.72 4.04 -13.64
N VAL A 52 -9.46 3.67 -13.43
CA VAL A 52 -8.57 3.30 -14.56
C VAL A 52 -9.10 2.06 -15.27
N GLY A 53 -9.58 1.05 -14.56
CA GLY A 53 -10.22 -0.13 -15.17
C GLY A 53 -11.42 0.23 -16.04
N ARG A 54 -12.30 1.12 -15.57
CA ARG A 54 -13.43 1.62 -16.37
C ARG A 54 -12.99 2.37 -17.62
N MET A 55 -11.96 3.22 -17.52
CA MET A 55 -11.40 3.92 -18.68
C MET A 55 -10.78 2.94 -19.69
N MET A 56 -10.23 1.82 -19.24
CA MET A 56 -9.73 0.76 -20.13
C MET A 56 -10.87 0.11 -20.91
N ASP A 57 -11.96 -0.28 -20.22
CA ASP A 57 -13.16 -0.84 -20.85
C ASP A 57 -13.80 0.14 -21.84
N GLU A 58 -13.81 1.43 -21.51
CA GLU A 58 -14.34 2.52 -22.35
C GLU A 58 -13.42 2.91 -23.51
N GLY A 59 -12.18 2.40 -23.56
CA GLY A 59 -11.18 2.79 -24.55
C GLY A 59 -10.65 4.22 -24.41
N THR A 60 -10.84 4.85 -23.24
CA THR A 60 -10.46 6.24 -22.94
C THR A 60 -9.21 6.34 -22.05
N TRP A 61 -8.55 5.22 -21.77
CA TRP A 61 -7.37 5.16 -20.91
C TRP A 61 -6.11 5.76 -21.56
N ALA A 62 -5.19 6.22 -20.72
CA ALA A 62 -3.86 6.67 -21.10
C ALA A 62 -2.79 5.96 -20.26
N PRO A 63 -1.59 5.65 -20.80
CA PRO A 63 -0.50 4.97 -20.08
C PRO A 63 -0.07 5.66 -18.77
N GLU A 64 -0.20 6.98 -18.71
CA GLU A 64 0.05 7.79 -17.52
C GLU A 64 -0.86 7.40 -16.35
N GLY A 65 -2.12 7.04 -16.64
CA GLY A 65 -3.08 6.57 -15.63
C GLY A 65 -2.61 5.28 -14.97
N VAL A 66 -2.04 4.34 -15.75
CA VAL A 66 -1.44 3.10 -15.22
C VAL A 66 -0.22 3.42 -14.35
N SER A 67 0.65 4.31 -14.81
CA SER A 67 1.84 4.72 -14.04
C SER A 67 1.48 5.35 -12.70
N LEU A 68 0.45 6.19 -12.68
CA LEU A 68 -0.07 6.83 -11.47
C LEU A 68 -0.55 5.78 -10.47
N ILE A 69 -1.43 4.87 -10.89
CA ILE A 69 -2.01 3.88 -9.96
C ILE A 69 -0.99 2.83 -9.54
N LYS A 70 -0.08 2.39 -10.41
CA LYS A 70 0.96 1.40 -10.07
C LYS A 70 1.87 1.97 -8.99
N ARG A 71 2.42 3.16 -9.23
CA ARG A 71 3.27 3.86 -8.27
C ARG A 71 2.59 4.06 -6.93
N ASN A 72 1.37 4.61 -6.94
CA ASN A 72 0.63 4.89 -5.71
C ASN A 72 0.29 3.61 -4.95
N ASN A 73 -0.41 2.67 -5.60
CA ASN A 73 -0.99 1.52 -4.92
C ASN A 73 0.07 0.56 -4.39
N VAL A 74 1.20 0.42 -5.09
CA VAL A 74 2.30 -0.43 -4.61
C VAL A 74 3.03 0.24 -3.44
N GLY A 75 3.38 1.54 -3.56
CA GLY A 75 4.02 2.28 -2.48
C GLY A 75 3.17 2.30 -1.20
N LYS A 76 1.89 2.65 -1.32
CA LYS A 76 0.95 2.66 -0.20
C LYS A 76 0.71 1.27 0.38
N ALA A 77 0.63 0.23 -0.45
CA ALA A 77 0.50 -1.14 0.05
C ALA A 77 1.72 -1.57 0.86
N LEU A 78 2.93 -1.21 0.41
CA LEU A 78 4.17 -1.50 1.13
C LEU A 78 4.22 -0.78 2.47
N ASP A 79 3.84 0.50 2.51
CA ASP A 79 3.75 1.28 3.76
C ASP A 79 2.76 0.66 4.74
N VAL A 80 1.57 0.25 4.27
CA VAL A 80 0.57 -0.48 5.07
C VAL A 80 1.16 -1.78 5.62
N ALA A 81 1.87 -2.56 4.81
CA ALA A 81 2.48 -3.81 5.24
C ALA A 81 3.56 -3.59 6.31
N ARG A 82 4.41 -2.56 6.15
CA ARG A 82 5.42 -2.15 7.16
C ARG A 82 4.76 -1.73 8.47
N GLN A 83 3.72 -0.90 8.41
CA GLN A 83 2.97 -0.50 9.61
C GLN A 83 2.29 -1.69 10.28
N SER A 84 1.71 -2.60 9.50
CA SER A 84 1.09 -3.83 10.02
C SER A 84 2.12 -4.71 10.72
N ARG A 85 3.29 -4.94 10.10
CA ARG A 85 4.43 -5.62 10.72
C ARG A 85 4.78 -4.99 12.07
N ASP A 86 4.95 -3.69 12.14
CA ASP A 86 5.30 -3.00 13.39
C ASP A 86 4.24 -3.13 14.47
N MET A 87 2.95 -3.12 14.10
CA MET A 87 1.84 -3.27 15.04
C MET A 87 1.75 -4.67 15.68
N HIS A 88 2.33 -5.69 15.03
CA HIS A 88 2.44 -7.03 15.60
C HIS A 88 3.67 -7.21 16.51
N GLY A 89 4.55 -6.20 16.62
CA GLY A 89 5.76 -6.28 17.44
C GLY A 89 6.65 -7.47 17.05
N GLY A 90 7.08 -8.26 18.04
CA GLY A 90 7.86 -9.47 17.80
C GLY A 90 7.13 -10.52 16.94
N ASN A 91 5.81 -10.66 17.14
CA ASN A 91 4.97 -11.56 16.35
C ASN A 91 4.86 -11.15 14.89
N GLY A 92 5.17 -9.89 14.57
CA GLY A 92 5.19 -9.41 13.20
C GLY A 92 6.31 -10.02 12.36
N ILE A 93 7.36 -10.56 12.98
CA ILE A 93 8.44 -11.30 12.28
C ILE A 93 8.02 -12.76 12.04
N SER A 94 7.14 -13.30 12.89
CA SER A 94 6.67 -14.68 12.79
C SER A 94 5.94 -14.92 11.46
N GLU A 95 6.18 -16.09 10.87
CA GLU A 95 5.46 -16.50 9.66
C GLU A 95 3.97 -16.77 9.92
N GLU A 96 3.57 -16.98 11.18
CA GLU A 96 2.19 -17.32 11.60
C GLU A 96 1.15 -16.24 11.23
N TYR A 97 1.55 -14.97 11.25
CA TYR A 97 0.63 -13.85 10.97
C TYR A 97 0.71 -13.38 9.51
N HIS A 98 1.65 -13.93 8.73
CA HIS A 98 1.87 -13.67 7.30
C HIS A 98 2.12 -12.20 6.87
N VAL A 99 2.09 -11.23 7.80
CA VAL A 99 2.34 -9.80 7.51
C VAL A 99 3.75 -9.56 7.00
N MET A 100 4.76 -10.24 7.57
CA MET A 100 6.15 -10.19 7.09
C MET A 100 6.28 -10.69 5.65
N ARG A 101 5.60 -11.80 5.32
CA ARG A 101 5.59 -12.37 3.97
C ARG A 101 5.01 -11.39 2.96
N HIS A 102 3.88 -10.75 3.27
CA HIS A 102 3.31 -9.74 2.38
C HIS A 102 4.20 -8.50 2.25
N MET A 103 4.82 -8.05 3.34
CA MET A 103 5.79 -6.94 3.29
C MET A 103 6.97 -7.27 2.37
N ALA A 104 7.60 -8.44 2.54
CA ALA A 104 8.72 -8.87 1.71
C ALA A 104 8.34 -9.00 0.23
N ASN A 105 7.16 -9.57 -0.06
CA ASN A 105 6.66 -9.64 -1.44
C ASN A 105 6.45 -8.26 -2.05
N LEU A 106 5.93 -7.29 -1.28
CA LEU A 106 5.66 -5.94 -1.76
C LEU A 106 6.94 -5.13 -2.03
N GLU A 107 8.06 -5.42 -1.36
CA GLU A 107 9.37 -4.83 -1.73
C GLU A 107 9.75 -5.21 -3.18
N THR A 108 9.53 -6.47 -3.56
CA THR A 108 9.74 -6.94 -4.93
C THR A 108 8.78 -6.25 -5.89
N VAL A 109 7.48 -6.19 -5.57
CA VAL A 109 6.47 -5.51 -6.41
C VAL A 109 6.75 -4.02 -6.61
N ASN A 110 7.37 -3.38 -5.62
CA ASN A 110 7.74 -1.97 -5.70
C ASN A 110 8.91 -1.72 -6.67
N THR A 111 9.71 -2.74 -6.97
CA THR A 111 10.88 -2.64 -7.84
C THR A 111 10.65 -3.18 -9.26
N TYR A 112 9.92 -4.28 -9.43
CA TYR A 112 9.64 -4.84 -10.77
C TYR A 112 8.55 -4.03 -11.52
N GLU A 113 8.48 -4.19 -12.86
CA GLU A 113 7.51 -3.52 -13.75
C GLU A 113 7.53 -1.98 -13.66
N GLY A 114 8.74 -1.41 -13.56
CA GLY A 114 8.97 0.02 -13.43
C GLY A 114 9.04 0.43 -11.97
N THR A 115 10.19 0.95 -11.54
CA THR A 115 10.35 1.39 -10.15
C THR A 115 9.43 2.56 -9.83
N HIS A 116 9.21 2.79 -8.53
CA HIS A 116 8.46 3.94 -8.05
C HIS A 116 8.95 5.28 -8.65
N ASP A 117 10.26 5.42 -8.85
CA ASP A 117 10.88 6.62 -9.41
C ASP A 117 10.72 6.69 -10.93
N VAL A 118 10.84 5.57 -11.64
CA VAL A 118 10.59 5.52 -13.09
C VAL A 118 9.17 5.99 -13.41
N HIS A 119 8.16 5.54 -12.67
CA HIS A 119 6.79 6.04 -12.85
C HIS A 119 6.64 7.53 -12.50
N ALA A 120 7.37 8.02 -11.51
CA ALA A 120 7.38 9.46 -11.20
C ALA A 120 7.92 10.28 -12.39
N LEU A 121 8.99 9.81 -13.05
CA LEU A 121 9.56 10.45 -14.23
C LEU A 121 8.63 10.37 -15.46
N ILE A 122 7.89 9.28 -15.64
CA ILE A 122 6.84 9.18 -16.68
C ILE A 122 5.80 10.29 -16.48
N LEU A 123 5.30 10.43 -15.25
CA LEU A 123 4.31 11.45 -14.91
C LEU A 123 4.88 12.87 -15.01
N GLY A 124 6.14 13.06 -14.63
CA GLY A 124 6.84 14.35 -14.78
C GLY A 124 6.98 14.76 -16.25
N ARG A 125 7.34 13.82 -17.12
CA ARG A 125 7.39 14.04 -18.57
C ARG A 125 6.01 14.35 -19.14
N ALA A 126 4.96 13.65 -18.71
CA ALA A 126 3.61 13.92 -19.17
C ALA A 126 3.10 15.33 -18.78
N GLN A 127 3.53 15.83 -17.62
CA GLN A 127 3.17 17.18 -17.17
C GLN A 127 3.97 18.29 -17.87
N THR A 128 5.25 18.04 -18.14
CA THR A 128 6.19 19.09 -18.58
C THR A 128 6.52 19.05 -20.07
N GLY A 129 6.28 17.92 -20.73
CA GLY A 129 6.78 17.64 -22.07
C GLY A 129 8.29 17.39 -22.14
N ILE A 130 9.01 17.42 -21.02
CA ILE A 130 10.47 17.32 -20.95
C ILE A 130 10.85 15.96 -20.36
N GLN A 131 11.70 15.22 -21.08
CA GLN A 131 12.17 13.91 -20.66
C GLN A 131 13.35 14.05 -19.69
N ALA A 132 13.26 13.40 -18.52
CA ALA A 132 14.28 13.42 -17.48
C ALA A 132 14.88 12.02 -17.22
N PHE A 133 14.73 11.10 -18.17
CA PHE A 133 15.50 9.87 -18.18
C PHE A 133 16.86 10.19 -18.79
N THR A 134 17.94 9.83 -18.10
CA THR A 134 19.29 9.94 -18.64
C THR A 134 19.96 8.59 -18.54
N GLY A 135 20.57 8.18 -19.64
CA GLY A 135 21.46 7.03 -19.77
C GLY A 135 22.52 7.37 -20.81
#